data_AF-A0A354EIS5-F1
#
_entry.id   AF-A0A354EIS5-F1
#
_cell.length_a   1.000
_cell.length_b   1.000
_cell.length_c   1.000
_cell.angle_alpha   90.00
_cell.angle_beta   90.00
_cell.angle_gamma   90.00
#
_symmetry.space_group_name_H-M   'P 1'
#
loop_
_entity.id
_entity.type
_entity.pdbx_description
1 polymer ?
#
loop_
_entity_poly.entity_id
_entity_poly.type
_entity_poly.pdbx_seq_one_letter_code
_entity_poly.pdbx_strand_id
1 'polypeptide(L)'
;MSEIKREATPEQLLYANILEKGMLVGLGLMFITFALYVLGIMKPVVPTDQIASYWSMPVHDYLVAINANFLHGDTLPTGWSWLKLISRGDFLNFIPIVILSGVTIICYIVIIPGLFARKDNAMGVIAVMTSLILILAASGILTTGGH
;
A
#
# COMPACT_ATOMS: atom_id res chain seq x y z
N MET A 1 21.00 -40.16 -5.19
CA MET A 1 20.55 -38.88 -4.61
C MET A 1 19.30 -38.48 -5.39
N SER A 2 18.12 -38.83 -4.88
CA SER A 2 16.85 -38.55 -5.56
C SER A 2 16.61 -37.05 -5.57
N GLU A 3 16.55 -36.45 -6.76
CA GLU A 3 16.00 -35.12 -6.99
C GLU A 3 14.61 -35.04 -6.30
N ILE A 4 14.54 -34.37 -5.15
CA ILE A 4 13.27 -34.03 -4.52
C ILE A 4 12.71 -32.89 -5.35
N LYS A 5 11.96 -33.21 -6.40
CA LYS A 5 11.12 -32.25 -7.10
C LYS A 5 10.03 -31.82 -6.10
N ARG A 6 10.31 -30.78 -5.31
CA ARG A 6 9.33 -30.16 -4.39
C ARG A 6 8.25 -29.51 -5.24
N GLU A 7 7.21 -30.27 -5.55
CA GLU A 7 6.02 -29.71 -6.18
C GLU A 7 5.39 -28.71 -5.19
N ALA A 8 5.22 -27.46 -5.64
CA ALA A 8 4.61 -26.42 -4.84
C ALA A 8 3.17 -26.82 -4.48
N THR A 9 2.75 -26.53 -3.24
CA THR A 9 1.37 -26.84 -2.87
C THR A 9 0.40 -25.97 -3.69
N PRO A 10 -0.84 -26.43 -3.94
CA PRO A 10 -1.87 -25.64 -4.60
C PRO A 10 -2.04 -24.23 -4.00
N GLU A 11 -1.87 -24.07 -2.70
CA GLU A 11 -1.95 -22.78 -2.00
C GLU A 11 -0.74 -21.90 -2.28
N GLN A 12 0.47 -22.47 -2.37
CA GLN A 12 1.69 -21.76 -2.76
C GLN A 12 1.61 -21.27 -4.21
N LEU A 13 1.07 -22.10 -5.11
CA LEU A 13 0.82 -21.71 -6.50
C LEU A 13 -0.26 -20.61 -6.57
N LEU A 14 -1.33 -20.72 -5.80
CA LEU A 14 -2.38 -19.70 -5.73
C LEU A 14 -1.82 -18.37 -5.21
N TYR A 15 -1.05 -18.40 -4.12
CA TYR A 15 -0.35 -17.25 -3.58
C TYR A 15 0.56 -16.60 -4.61
N ALA A 16 1.43 -17.39 -5.26
CA ALA A 16 2.38 -16.89 -6.25
C ALA A 16 1.70 -16.23 -7.44
N ASN A 17 0.63 -16.85 -7.97
CA ASN A 17 -0.14 -16.30 -9.09
C ASN A 17 -0.81 -14.96 -8.76
N ILE A 18 -1.35 -14.81 -7.54
CA ILE A 18 -1.98 -13.56 -7.11
C ILE A 18 -0.91 -12.49 -6.89
N LEU A 19 0.20 -12.86 -6.23
CA LEU A 19 1.30 -11.94 -5.96
C LEU A 19 1.93 -11.42 -7.25
N GLU A 20 2.18 -12.31 -8.23
CA GLU A 20 2.76 -11.94 -9.52
C GLU A 20 1.85 -10.98 -10.27
N LYS A 21 0.55 -11.30 -10.42
CA LYS A 21 -0.42 -10.42 -11.08
C LYS A 21 -0.55 -9.09 -10.37
N GLY A 22 -0.65 -9.11 -9.04
CA GLY A 22 -0.73 -7.91 -8.22
C GLY A 22 0.50 -7.02 -8.34
N MET A 23 1.69 -7.62 -8.36
CA MET A 23 2.96 -6.93 -8.57
C MET A 23 3.02 -6.30 -9.96
N LEU A 24 2.71 -7.04 -11.02
CA LEU A 24 2.76 -6.54 -12.39
C LEU A 24 1.76 -5.39 -12.61
N VAL A 25 0.54 -5.52 -12.08
CA VAL A 25 -0.47 -4.45 -12.13
C VAL A 25 -0.01 -3.23 -11.34
N GLY A 26 0.46 -3.43 -10.11
CA GLY A 26 0.92 -2.34 -9.26
C GLY A 26 2.14 -1.61 -9.84
N LEU A 27 3.09 -2.35 -10.41
CA LEU A 27 4.27 -1.81 -11.09
C LEU A 27 3.88 -1.04 -12.35
N GLY A 28 3.00 -1.60 -13.18
CA GLY A 28 2.48 -0.91 -14.37
C GLY A 28 1.80 0.40 -14.01
N LEU A 29 0.93 0.38 -12.99
CA LEU A 29 0.29 1.58 -12.47
C LEU A 29 1.31 2.58 -11.91
N MET A 30 2.35 2.11 -11.21
CA MET A 30 3.41 2.98 -10.69
C MET A 30 4.12 3.75 -11.80
N PHE A 31 4.47 3.09 -12.90
CA PHE A 31 5.05 3.78 -14.05
C PHE A 31 4.10 4.80 -14.66
N ILE A 32 2.81 4.46 -14.79
CA ILE A 32 1.80 5.35 -15.36
C ILE A 32 1.61 6.59 -14.47
N THR A 33 1.34 6.41 -13.17
CA THR A 33 1.11 7.54 -12.24
C THR A 33 2.35 8.40 -12.08
N PHE A 34 3.53 7.78 -12.07
CA PHE A 34 4.79 8.50 -11.98
C PHE A 34 5.08 9.31 -13.25
N ALA A 35 4.83 8.73 -14.43
CA ALA A 35 4.94 9.47 -15.69
C ALA A 35 3.97 10.66 -15.73
N LEU A 36 2.72 10.48 -15.29
CA LEU A 36 1.73 11.57 -15.20
C LEU A 36 2.20 12.71 -14.28
N TYR A 37 2.89 12.37 -13.18
CA TYR A 37 3.45 13.32 -12.24
C TYR A 37 4.66 14.07 -12.81
N VAL A 38 5.66 13.36 -13.36
CA VAL A 38 6.89 13.97 -13.90
C VAL A 38 6.61 14.80 -15.16
N LEU A 39 5.70 14.35 -16.02
CA LEU A 39 5.29 15.09 -17.21
C LEU A 39 4.42 16.31 -16.88
N GLY A 40 4.03 16.50 -15.61
CA GLY A 40 3.22 17.64 -15.17
C GLY A 40 1.80 17.63 -15.74
N ILE A 41 1.31 16.48 -16.21
CA ILE A 41 -0.04 16.34 -16.79
C ILE A 41 -1.10 16.64 -15.73
N MET A 42 -0.84 16.27 -14.48
CA MET A 42 -1.64 16.66 -13.32
C MET A 42 -0.87 17.59 -12.40
N LYS A 43 -1.54 18.64 -11.92
CA LYS A 43 -0.96 19.58 -10.96
C LYS A 43 -0.69 18.87 -9.63
N PRO A 44 0.55 18.87 -9.13
CA PRO A 44 0.85 18.37 -7.79
C PRO A 44 0.36 19.37 -6.74
N VAL A 45 0.20 18.94 -5.49
CA VAL A 45 -0.05 19.86 -4.37
C VAL A 45 1.19 20.69 -4.08
N VAL A 46 2.35 20.03 -3.97
CA VAL A 46 3.63 20.73 -3.76
C VAL A 46 4.34 20.91 -5.10
N PRO A 47 4.63 22.16 -5.51
CA PRO A 47 5.37 22.45 -6.74
C PRO A 47 6.76 21.79 -6.71
N THR A 48 7.17 21.18 -7.82
CA THR A 48 8.41 20.40 -7.91
C THR A 48 9.68 21.19 -7.63
N ASP A 49 9.65 22.51 -7.85
CA ASP A 49 10.71 23.47 -7.53
C ASP A 49 10.85 23.73 -6.03
N GLN A 50 9.80 23.52 -5.24
CA GLN A 50 9.75 23.80 -3.80
C GLN A 50 9.79 22.54 -2.94
N ILE A 51 9.65 21.34 -3.52
CA ILE A 51 9.65 20.08 -2.77
C ILE A 51 10.87 19.93 -1.84
N ALA A 52 12.06 20.33 -2.32
CA ALA A 52 13.29 20.20 -1.55
C ALA A 52 13.29 21.01 -0.24
N SER A 53 12.57 22.14 -0.16
CA SER A 53 12.51 22.94 1.07
C SER A 53 11.68 22.27 2.17
N TYR A 54 10.83 21.30 1.82
CA TYR A 54 9.95 20.61 2.77
C TYR A 54 10.52 19.27 3.27
N TRP A 55 11.59 18.73 2.65
CA TRP A 55 12.11 17.39 2.97
C TRP A 55 12.64 17.22 4.39
N SER A 56 13.17 18.29 4.97
CA SER A 56 13.73 18.25 6.32
C SER A 56 12.69 18.48 7.42
N MET A 57 11.44 18.79 7.06
CA MET A 57 10.40 19.07 8.04
C MET A 57 9.86 17.79 8.67
N PRO A 58 9.52 17.80 9.97
CA PRO A 58 8.72 16.75 10.57
C PRO A 58 7.40 16.58 9.80
N VAL A 59 6.90 15.34 9.68
CA VAL A 59 5.70 15.03 8.88
C VAL A 59 4.48 15.85 9.32
N HIS A 60 4.32 16.11 10.62
CA HIS A 60 3.24 16.94 11.12
C HIS A 60 3.34 18.38 10.61
N ASP A 61 4.51 19.00 10.73
CA ASP A 61 4.77 20.37 10.29
C ASP A 61 4.66 20.49 8.76
N TYR A 62 5.10 19.47 8.03
CA TYR A 62 4.89 19.37 6.59
C TYR A 62 3.40 19.39 6.24
N LEU A 63 2.57 18.57 6.89
CA LEU A 63 1.13 18.52 6.64
C LEU A 63 0.44 19.84 6.97
N VAL A 64 0.87 20.52 8.04
CA VAL A 64 0.39 21.87 8.40
C VAL A 64 0.79 22.88 7.33
N ALA A 65 2.06 22.86 6.89
CA ALA A 65 2.58 23.77 5.88
C ALA A 65 1.89 23.58 4.53
N ILE A 66 1.70 22.35 4.05
CA ILE A 66 1.00 22.15 2.77
C ILE A 66 -0.48 22.52 2.86
N ASN A 67 -1.12 22.31 4.02
CA ASN A 67 -2.52 22.69 4.19
C ASN A 67 -2.68 24.21 4.18
N ALA A 68 -1.77 24.93 4.84
CA ALA A 68 -1.78 26.39 4.87
C ALA A 68 -1.43 27.03 3.51
N ASN A 69 -0.47 26.46 2.78
CA ASN A 69 0.08 27.08 1.56
C ASN A 69 -0.59 26.62 0.26
N PHE A 70 -1.17 25.41 0.21
CA PHE A 70 -1.64 24.81 -1.05
C PHE A 70 -3.05 24.23 -0.99
N LEU A 71 -3.43 23.49 0.07
CA LEU A 71 -4.74 22.82 0.11
C LEU A 71 -5.89 23.70 0.61
N HIS A 72 -5.61 24.58 1.58
CA HIS A 72 -6.61 25.41 2.28
C HIS A 72 -7.83 24.61 2.77
N GLY A 73 -7.60 23.39 3.27
CA GLY A 73 -8.66 22.52 3.79
C GLY A 73 -8.95 22.77 5.27
N ASP A 74 -10.17 22.48 5.70
CA ASP A 74 -10.59 22.60 7.11
C ASP A 74 -9.85 21.64 8.05
N THR A 75 -9.30 20.54 7.51
CA THR A 75 -8.59 19.51 8.27
C THR A 75 -7.29 19.10 7.60
N LEU A 76 -6.32 18.67 8.41
CA LEU A 76 -5.05 18.14 7.91
C LEU A 76 -5.28 16.84 7.13
N PRO A 77 -4.60 16.64 5.98
CA PRO A 77 -4.75 15.45 5.17
C PRO A 77 -3.99 14.26 5.79
N THR A 78 -4.52 13.68 6.87
CA THR A 78 -3.96 12.52 7.57
C THR A 78 -4.71 11.23 7.25
N GLY A 79 -4.03 10.09 7.43
CA GLY A 79 -4.61 8.76 7.20
C GLY A 79 -5.15 8.62 5.78
N TRP A 80 -6.36 8.07 5.63
CA TRP A 80 -7.03 7.87 4.34
C TRP A 80 -7.53 9.15 3.65
N SER A 81 -7.33 10.33 4.24
CA SER A 81 -7.76 11.60 3.64
C SER A 81 -7.10 11.90 2.29
N TRP A 82 -5.94 11.28 2.02
CA TRP A 82 -5.26 11.38 0.73
C TRP A 82 -6.12 10.91 -0.45
N LEU A 83 -7.13 10.06 -0.22
CA LEU A 83 -8.07 9.63 -1.27
C LEU A 83 -8.81 10.81 -1.90
N LYS A 84 -9.08 11.88 -1.14
CA LYS A 84 -9.68 13.11 -1.65
C LYS A 84 -8.72 13.91 -2.54
N LEU A 85 -7.43 13.61 -2.46
CA LEU A 85 -6.34 14.30 -3.16
C LEU A 85 -5.85 13.56 -4.40
N ILE A 86 -6.50 12.46 -4.79
CA ILE A 86 -6.14 11.66 -5.99
C ILE A 86 -6.07 12.48 -7.29
N SER A 87 -6.81 13.58 -7.38
CA SER A 87 -6.73 14.50 -8.53
C SER A 87 -5.40 15.26 -8.61
N ARG A 88 -4.54 15.15 -7.60
CA ARG A 88 -3.21 15.78 -7.52
C ARG A 88 -2.14 14.76 -7.84
N GLY A 89 -1.21 15.12 -8.71
CA GLY A 89 -0.26 14.17 -9.30
C GLY A 89 0.66 13.49 -8.28
N ASP A 90 1.05 14.19 -7.22
CA ASP A 90 1.82 13.66 -6.09
C ASP A 90 1.06 12.58 -5.32
N PHE A 91 -0.19 12.88 -4.93
CA PHE A 91 -1.04 11.94 -4.18
C PHE A 91 -1.56 10.78 -5.03
N LEU A 92 -1.64 10.94 -6.35
CA LEU A 92 -2.01 9.85 -7.25
C LEU A 92 -1.02 8.67 -7.18
N ASN A 93 0.26 8.96 -6.94
CA ASN A 93 1.30 7.94 -6.79
C ASN A 93 1.08 7.04 -5.56
N PHE A 94 0.19 7.39 -4.64
CA PHE A 94 -0.13 6.54 -3.49
C PHE A 94 -1.01 5.36 -3.87
N ILE A 95 -1.80 5.45 -4.96
CA ILE A 95 -2.65 4.34 -5.43
C ILE A 95 -1.83 3.07 -5.68
N PRO A 96 -0.79 3.07 -6.54
CA PRO A 96 -0.01 1.86 -6.80
C PRO A 96 0.71 1.36 -5.54
N ILE A 97 1.14 2.25 -4.63
CA ILE A 97 1.77 1.87 -3.37
C ILE A 97 0.78 1.09 -2.48
N VAL A 98 -0.45 1.56 -2.37
CA VAL A 98 -1.53 0.89 -1.61
C VAL A 98 -1.90 -0.45 -2.24
N ILE A 99 -1.91 -0.53 -3.58
CA ILE A 99 -2.14 -1.81 -4.28
C ILE A 99 -1.01 -2.79 -3.98
N LEU A 100 0.25 -2.39 -4.17
CA LEU A 100 1.42 -3.26 -3.97
C LEU A 100 1.52 -3.76 -2.52
N SER A 101 1.29 -2.88 -1.54
CA SER A 101 1.25 -3.27 -0.12
C SER A 101 0.03 -4.14 0.20
N GLY A 102 -1.13 -3.83 -0.36
CA GLY A 102 -2.39 -4.55 -0.14
C GLY A 102 -2.45 -5.95 -0.75
N VAL A 103 -1.71 -6.21 -1.82
CA VAL A 103 -1.64 -7.54 -2.46
C VAL A 103 -1.22 -8.61 -1.45
N THR A 104 -0.29 -8.30 -0.55
CA THR A 104 0.14 -9.23 0.50
C THR A 104 -1.02 -9.65 1.41
N ILE A 105 -1.90 -8.71 1.76
CA ILE A 105 -3.10 -8.97 2.58
C ILE A 105 -4.04 -9.91 1.83
N ILE A 106 -4.29 -9.64 0.54
CA ILE A 106 -5.15 -10.48 -0.31
C ILE A 106 -4.58 -11.89 -0.41
N CYS A 107 -3.27 -12.02 -0.63
CA CYS A 107 -2.62 -13.32 -0.72
C CYS A 107 -2.82 -14.16 0.55
N TYR A 108 -2.69 -13.57 1.74
CA TYR A 108 -2.97 -14.27 2.99
C TYR A 108 -4.45 -14.65 3.14
N ILE A 109 -5.37 -13.75 2.79
CA ILE A 109 -6.81 -14.03 2.88
C ILE A 109 -7.20 -15.22 2.00
N VAL A 110 -6.66 -15.29 0.79
CA VAL A 110 -7.05 -16.30 -0.20
C VAL A 110 -6.52 -17.70 0.15
N ILE A 111 -5.38 -17.82 0.84
CA ILE A 111 -4.85 -19.13 1.25
C ILE A 111 -5.55 -19.72 2.48
N ILE A 112 -6.22 -18.90 3.30
CA ILE A 112 -6.86 -19.32 4.56
C ILE A 112 -7.82 -20.51 4.38
N PRO A 113 -8.78 -20.50 3.43
CA PRO A 113 -9.70 -21.62 3.24
C PRO A 113 -8.98 -22.92 2.88
N GLY A 114 -7.91 -22.84 2.08
CA GLY A 114 -7.10 -23.99 1.69
C GLY A 114 -6.33 -24.61 2.86
N LEU A 115 -5.79 -23.78 3.76
CA LEU A 115 -5.08 -24.23 4.96
C LEU A 115 -6.02 -24.99 5.93
N PHE A 116 -7.21 -24.44 6.19
CA PHE A 116 -8.19 -25.11 7.04
C PHE A 116 -8.76 -26.39 6.41
N ALA A 117 -8.94 -26.43 5.08
CA ALA A 117 -9.36 -27.63 4.37
C ALA A 117 -8.33 -28.78 4.49
N ARG A 118 -7.03 -28.45 4.58
CA ARG A 118 -5.95 -29.43 4.82
C ARG A 118 -5.74 -29.81 6.27
N LYS A 119 -6.54 -29.27 7.21
CA LYS A 119 -6.37 -29.42 8.66
C LYS A 119 -5.04 -28.85 9.19
N ASP A 120 -4.39 -27.97 8.43
CA ASP A 120 -3.23 -27.21 8.91
C ASP A 120 -3.72 -25.99 9.72
N ASN A 121 -4.28 -26.29 10.88
CA ASN A 121 -4.94 -25.29 11.72
C ASN A 121 -3.94 -24.27 12.29
N ALA A 122 -2.69 -24.67 12.52
CA ALA A 122 -1.66 -23.77 13.03
C ALA A 122 -1.33 -22.68 12.01
N MET A 123 -1.04 -23.07 10.77
CA MET A 123 -0.75 -22.10 9.70
C MET A 123 -1.99 -21.29 9.32
N GLY A 124 -3.19 -21.90 9.34
CA GLY A 124 -4.45 -21.22 9.11
C GLY A 124 -4.70 -20.09 10.12
N VAL A 125 -4.51 -20.38 11.43
CA VAL A 125 -4.67 -19.37 12.49
C VAL A 125 -3.63 -18.25 12.35
N ILE A 126 -2.38 -18.57 12.04
CA ILE A 126 -1.34 -17.55 11.81
C ILE A 126 -1.73 -16.66 10.63
N ALA A 127 -2.15 -17.22 9.49
CA ALA A 127 -2.55 -16.44 8.32
C ALA A 127 -3.76 -15.52 8.60
N VAL A 128 -4.73 -15.99 9.40
CA VAL A 128 -5.84 -15.15 9.88
C VAL A 128 -5.32 -14.00 10.73
N MET A 129 -4.48 -14.28 11.73
CA MET A 129 -3.93 -13.23 12.61
C MET A 129 -3.08 -12.22 11.83
N THR A 130 -2.23 -12.67 10.92
CA THR A 130 -1.42 -11.79 10.06
C THR A 130 -2.32 -10.90 9.20
N SER A 131 -3.34 -11.46 8.56
CA SER A 131 -4.29 -10.68 7.76
C SER A 131 -5.00 -9.61 8.60
N LEU A 132 -5.45 -9.98 9.80
CA LEU A 132 -6.10 -9.05 10.73
C LEU A 132 -5.16 -7.92 11.17
N ILE A 133 -3.92 -8.24 11.54
CA ILE A 133 -2.93 -7.23 11.95
C ILE A 133 -2.66 -6.25 10.80
N LEU A 134 -2.47 -6.76 9.57
CA LEU A 134 -2.22 -5.90 8.42
C LEU A 134 -3.42 -5.00 8.09
N ILE A 135 -4.65 -5.51 8.20
CA ILE A 135 -5.87 -4.70 8.00
C ILE A 135 -5.99 -3.63 9.09
N LEU A 136 -5.73 -3.98 10.35
CA LEU A 136 -5.79 -3.06 11.47
C LEU A 136 -4.68 -2.00 11.44
N ALA A 137 -3.51 -2.33 10.90
CA ALA A 137 -2.45 -1.37 10.63
C ALA A 137 -2.85 -0.42 9.50
N ALA A 138 -3.42 -0.96 8.42
CA ALA A 138 -3.90 -0.15 7.30
C ALA A 138 -5.06 0.78 7.68
N SER A 139 -5.93 0.39 8.61
CA SER A 139 -7.06 1.22 9.05
C SER A 139 -6.63 2.44 9.89
N GLY A 140 -5.39 2.44 10.41
CA GLY A 140 -4.90 3.48 11.31
C GLY A 140 -5.43 3.34 12.74
N ILE A 141 -6.16 2.26 13.06
CA ILE A 141 -6.63 1.97 14.43
C ILE A 141 -5.47 1.47 15.30
N LEU A 142 -4.60 0.64 14.73
CA LEU A 142 -3.33 0.28 15.36
C LEU A 142 -2.31 1.41 15.15
N THR A 143 -2.50 2.53 15.85
CA THR A 143 -1.43 3.52 16.01
C THR A 143 -0.51 3.06 17.13
N THR A 144 0.50 2.24 16.81
CA THR A 144 1.65 2.04 17.71
C THR A 144 2.56 3.26 17.57
N GLY A 145 2.12 4.39 18.10
CA GLY A 145 2.79 5.67 17.94
C GLY A 145 2.00 6.78 18.62
N GLY A 146 2.09 6.83 19.96
CA GLY A 146 1.80 8.05 20.69
C GLY A 146 2.88 9.08 20.37
N HIS A 147 2.54 10.04 19.52
CA HIS A 147 3.12 11.37 19.44
C HIS A 147 2.03 12.34 19.01
#